data_AF-A0A7S1THY1-F1
#
_entry.id   AF-A0A7S1THY1-F1
#
_cell.length_a   1.000
_cell.length_b   1.000
_cell.length_c   1.000
_cell.angle_alpha   90.00
_cell.angle_beta   90.00
_cell.angle_gamma   90.00
#
_symmetry.space_group_name_H-M   'P 1'
#
loop_
_entity.id
_entity.type
_entity.pdbx_description
1 polymer ?
#
loop_
_entity_poly.entity_id
_entity_poly.type
_entity_poly.pdbx_seq_one_letter_code
_entity_poly.pdbx_strand_id
1 'polypeptide(L)'
;MERENELLQELRTWKGESLRALYASPHAVQGVLRILPPLVRVLVMKLFVCTAWGQDDSSEVLATTTRSWFRRLGDHERALEILCYLHIVERKHGTEAARIALTQPFGRRLMELVQAVVENPFCSSGESTAVDIIDEDELDRYSRQRWERVLHFLVGTIEDVSPKSRPSVEVIQCMLRTNLLQDLPSGLQITKLGFQFLLAPRYVQVWRILIDIMKNKFQGPDLGTAMNILFQ
;
A
#
# COMPACT_ATOMS: atom_id res chain seq x y z
N MET A 1 10.99 6.89 -2.85
CA MET A 1 11.22 7.53 -1.53
C MET A 1 9.97 8.22 -0.99
N GLU A 2 9.42 9.28 -1.58
CA GLU A 2 8.19 9.90 -1.02
C GLU A 2 6.93 9.01 -1.10
N ARG A 3 6.75 8.27 -2.22
CA ARG A 3 5.70 7.23 -2.36
C ARG A 3 5.72 6.19 -1.25
N GLU A 4 6.93 5.76 -0.87
CA GLU A 4 7.14 4.70 0.09
C GLU A 4 6.77 5.18 1.50
N ASN A 5 7.00 6.46 1.80
CA ASN A 5 6.71 7.02 3.12
C ASN A 5 5.21 7.20 3.38
N GLU A 6 4.42 7.70 2.41
CA GLU A 6 2.97 7.86 2.63
C GLU A 6 2.28 6.50 2.76
N LEU A 7 2.59 5.54 1.90
CA LEU A 7 1.99 4.21 1.97
C LEU A 7 2.40 3.47 3.25
N LEU A 8 3.66 3.58 3.66
CA LEU A 8 4.14 3.03 4.93
C LEU A 8 3.43 3.69 6.12
N GLN A 9 3.25 5.01 6.12
CA GLN A 9 2.48 5.71 7.16
C GLN A 9 1.02 5.27 7.19
N GLU A 10 0.41 5.05 6.04
CA GLU A 10 -0.96 4.56 5.94
C GLU A 10 -1.09 3.12 6.45
N LEU A 11 -0.18 2.22 6.09
CA LEU A 11 -0.13 0.85 6.63
C LEU A 11 0.09 0.84 8.13
N ARG A 12 0.77 1.86 8.68
CA ARG A 12 0.85 2.01 10.13
C ARG A 12 -0.52 2.29 10.75
N THR A 13 -1.44 2.99 10.10
CA THR A 13 -2.75 3.23 10.73
C THR A 13 -3.65 1.98 10.83
N TRP A 14 -3.26 0.85 10.23
CA TRP A 14 -4.12 -0.32 10.10
C TRP A 14 -4.04 -1.27 11.30
N LYS A 15 -5.16 -1.97 11.56
CA LYS A 15 -5.24 -3.01 12.59
C LYS A 15 -4.50 -4.28 12.14
N GLY A 16 -3.96 -5.03 13.10
CA GLY A 16 -3.21 -6.26 12.84
C GLY A 16 -3.97 -7.34 12.05
N GLU A 17 -5.30 -7.42 12.20
CA GLU A 17 -6.14 -8.36 11.44
C GLU A 17 -6.21 -8.04 9.94
N SER A 18 -6.34 -6.75 9.59
CA SER A 18 -6.31 -6.28 8.20
C SER A 18 -4.94 -6.52 7.56
N LEU A 19 -3.85 -6.37 8.33
CA LEU A 19 -2.49 -6.67 7.86
C LEU A 19 -2.28 -8.17 7.63
N ARG A 20 -2.82 -9.04 8.49
CA ARG A 20 -2.79 -10.50 8.25
C ARG A 20 -3.57 -10.88 6.99
N ALA A 21 -4.72 -10.26 6.74
CA ALA A 21 -5.49 -10.47 5.50
C ALA A 21 -4.72 -9.98 4.26
N LEU A 22 -4.01 -8.84 4.37
CA LEU A 22 -3.12 -8.34 3.32
C LEU A 22 -1.98 -9.33 3.02
N TYR A 23 -1.30 -9.84 4.05
CA TYR A 23 -0.21 -10.81 3.89
C TYR A 23 -0.66 -12.21 3.44
N ALA A 24 -1.97 -12.45 3.33
CA ALA A 24 -2.46 -13.69 2.74
C ALA A 24 -2.13 -13.79 1.24
N SER A 25 -1.92 -12.67 0.55
CA SER A 25 -1.56 -12.62 -0.87
C SER A 25 -0.04 -12.45 -1.07
N PRO A 26 0.59 -13.22 -1.99
CA PRO A 26 2.01 -13.06 -2.29
C PRO A 26 2.33 -11.69 -2.91
N HIS A 27 1.48 -11.14 -3.78
CA HIS A 27 1.75 -9.85 -4.42
C HIS A 27 1.80 -8.69 -3.42
N ALA A 28 0.94 -8.73 -2.41
CA ALA A 28 0.98 -7.73 -1.34
C ALA A 28 2.24 -7.85 -0.48
N VAL A 29 2.72 -9.06 -0.20
CA VAL A 29 4.01 -9.28 0.49
C VAL A 29 5.16 -8.69 -0.34
N GLN A 30 5.16 -8.90 -1.66
CA GLN A 30 6.14 -8.30 -2.58
C GLN A 30 6.05 -6.76 -2.59
N GLY A 31 4.83 -6.21 -2.65
CA GLY A 31 4.57 -4.77 -2.62
C GLY A 31 5.09 -4.13 -1.33
N VAL A 32 4.76 -4.71 -0.18
CA VAL A 32 5.24 -4.24 1.12
C VAL A 32 6.76 -4.33 1.23
N LEU A 33 7.38 -5.42 0.76
CA LEU A 33 8.83 -5.57 0.74
C LEU A 33 9.55 -4.49 -0.11
N ARG A 34 8.94 -4.07 -1.22
CA ARG A 34 9.44 -2.96 -2.04
C ARG A 34 9.34 -1.62 -1.31
N ILE A 35 8.31 -1.42 -0.50
CA ILE A 35 8.06 -0.16 0.23
C ILE A 35 8.96 -0.01 1.46
N LEU A 36 9.38 -1.13 2.07
CA LEU A 36 10.26 -1.09 3.23
C LEU A 36 11.59 -0.39 2.93
N PRO A 37 12.13 0.41 3.89
CA PRO A 37 13.45 1.01 3.74
C PRO A 37 14.53 -0.05 3.47
N PRO A 38 15.60 0.28 2.72
CA PRO A 38 16.61 -0.71 2.33
C PRO A 38 17.21 -1.49 3.50
N LEU A 39 17.47 -0.82 4.63
CA LEU A 39 17.99 -1.46 5.85
C LEU A 39 17.02 -2.49 6.43
N VAL A 40 15.73 -2.14 6.47
CA VAL A 40 14.68 -3.00 6.99
C VAL A 40 14.49 -4.21 6.08
N ARG A 41 14.57 -4.01 4.76
CA ARG A 41 14.51 -5.08 3.76
C ARG A 41 15.64 -6.09 3.92
N VAL A 42 16.89 -5.62 4.08
CA VAL A 42 18.04 -6.50 4.32
C VAL A 42 17.87 -7.29 5.62
N LEU A 43 17.34 -6.66 6.66
CA LEU A 43 17.03 -7.34 7.92
C LEU A 43 16.01 -8.46 7.71
N VAL A 44 14.89 -8.18 7.03
CA VAL A 44 13.86 -9.21 6.71
C VAL A 44 14.47 -10.36 5.92
N MET A 45 15.30 -10.09 4.91
CA MET A 45 15.96 -11.14 4.12
C MET A 45 16.93 -11.99 4.95
N LYS A 46 17.71 -11.37 5.85
CA LYS A 46 18.61 -12.11 6.75
C LYS A 46 17.83 -12.97 7.73
N LEU A 47 16.77 -12.42 8.32
CA LEU A 47 15.88 -13.18 9.20
C LEU A 47 15.29 -14.37 8.44
N PHE A 48 14.75 -14.15 7.24
CA PHE A 48 14.18 -15.19 6.40
C PHE A 48 15.14 -16.35 6.13
N VAL A 49 16.42 -16.06 5.84
CA VAL A 49 17.46 -17.10 5.65
C VAL A 49 17.78 -17.83 6.97
N CYS A 50 17.87 -17.10 8.08
CA CYS A 50 18.16 -17.68 9.39
C CYS A 50 17.00 -18.51 9.96
N THR A 51 15.75 -18.19 9.62
CA THR A 51 14.53 -18.88 10.07
C THR A 51 14.13 -20.02 9.14
N ALA A 52 15.12 -20.73 8.56
CA ALA A 52 14.90 -21.83 7.61
C ALA A 52 13.88 -21.51 6.51
N TRP A 53 13.98 -20.32 5.90
CA TRP A 53 13.09 -19.86 4.82
C TRP A 53 11.62 -19.68 5.26
N GLY A 54 11.39 -19.43 6.56
CA GLY A 54 10.07 -19.15 7.12
C GLY A 54 9.12 -20.37 7.13
N GLN A 55 9.66 -21.59 7.01
CA GLN A 55 8.88 -22.82 7.01
C GLN A 55 8.55 -23.33 8.42
N ASP A 56 9.38 -23.00 9.41
CA ASP A 56 9.23 -23.48 10.80
C ASP A 56 8.82 -22.35 11.74
N ASP A 57 7.69 -22.54 12.43
CA ASP A 57 7.12 -21.61 13.42
C ASP A 57 7.97 -21.54 14.71
N SER A 58 8.84 -22.55 14.90
CA SER A 58 9.77 -22.66 16.04
C SER A 58 11.11 -21.98 15.79
N SER A 59 11.37 -21.51 14.56
CA SER A 59 12.66 -20.96 14.18
C SER A 59 12.80 -19.51 14.66
N GLU A 60 13.41 -19.36 15.82
CA GLU A 60 13.58 -18.08 16.50
C GLU A 60 15.05 -17.61 16.43
N VAL A 61 15.27 -16.35 16.06
CA VAL A 61 16.62 -15.75 16.04
C VAL A 61 16.82 -14.93 17.31
N LEU A 62 17.98 -15.09 17.95
CA LEU A 62 18.34 -14.33 19.13
C LEU A 62 18.53 -12.84 18.77
N ALA A 63 17.96 -11.92 19.55
CA ALA A 63 18.05 -10.49 19.28
C ALA A 63 19.50 -9.95 19.28
N THR A 64 20.41 -10.60 20.00
CA THR A 64 21.85 -10.27 19.98
C THR A 64 22.50 -10.59 18.63
N THR A 65 22.07 -11.67 17.96
CA THR A 65 22.52 -12.02 16.61
C THR A 65 22.02 -10.97 15.61
N THR A 66 20.74 -10.60 15.70
CA THR A 66 20.15 -9.57 14.85
C THR A 66 20.85 -8.22 15.03
N ARG A 67 21.20 -7.88 16.28
CA ARG A 67 21.99 -6.69 16.63
C ARG A 67 23.36 -6.70 15.97
N SER A 68 24.05 -7.84 15.93
CA SER A 68 25.39 -7.96 15.33
C SER A 68 25.43 -7.62 13.83
N TRP A 69 24.29 -7.67 13.14
CA TRP A 69 24.18 -7.33 11.73
C TRP A 69 24.18 -5.82 11.44
N PHE A 70 24.03 -5.00 12.48
CA PHE A 70 24.01 -3.54 12.38
C PHE A 70 25.28 -2.93 12.95
N ARG A 71 25.85 -1.96 12.23
CA ARG A 71 27.00 -1.17 12.72
C ARG A 71 26.60 -0.12 13.75
N ARG A 72 25.36 0.39 13.68
CA ARG A 72 24.83 1.45 14.56
C ARG A 72 23.63 0.92 15.34
N LEU A 73 23.65 1.14 16.66
CA LEU A 73 22.61 0.62 17.56
C LEU A 73 21.21 1.20 17.27
N GLY A 74 21.13 2.50 17.00
CA GLY A 74 19.86 3.18 16.76
C GLY A 74 19.14 2.73 15.48
N ASP A 75 19.87 2.24 14.48
CA ASP A 75 19.26 1.79 13.22
C ASP A 75 18.60 0.42 13.37
N HIS A 76 19.14 -0.44 14.24
CA HIS A 76 18.55 -1.75 14.55
C HIS A 76 17.20 -1.60 15.27
N GLU A 77 17.14 -0.77 16.32
CA GLU A 77 15.91 -0.56 17.08
C GLU A 77 14.80 0.06 16.24
N ARG A 78 15.13 1.07 15.42
CA ARG A 78 14.19 1.66 14.46
C ARG A 78 13.68 0.65 13.43
N ALA A 79 14.57 -0.19 12.91
CA ALA A 79 14.18 -1.22 11.95
C ALA A 79 13.24 -2.26 12.58
N LEU A 80 13.51 -2.67 13.81
CA LEU A 80 12.62 -3.59 14.54
C LEU A 80 11.29 -2.95 14.89
N GLU A 81 11.27 -1.68 15.28
CA GLU A 81 10.04 -0.96 15.57
C GLU A 81 9.12 -0.97 14.34
N ILE A 82 9.66 -0.66 13.15
CA ILE A 82 8.90 -0.70 11.89
C ILE A 82 8.35 -2.11 11.62
N LEU A 83 9.16 -3.15 11.80
CA LEU A 83 8.77 -4.54 11.51
C LEU A 83 7.74 -5.10 12.48
N CYS A 84 7.88 -4.80 13.77
CA CYS A 84 6.88 -5.17 14.78
C CYS A 84 5.57 -4.41 14.55
N TYR A 85 5.66 -3.13 14.19
CA TYR A 85 4.48 -2.34 13.87
C TYR A 85 3.71 -2.94 12.69
N LEU A 86 4.42 -3.32 11.62
CA LEU A 86 3.81 -3.94 10.44
C LEU A 86 3.42 -5.41 10.65
N HIS A 87 3.60 -5.98 11.85
CA HIS A 87 3.31 -7.39 12.16
C HIS A 87 4.04 -8.39 11.23
N ILE A 88 5.18 -7.98 10.67
CA ILE A 88 6.06 -8.84 9.86
C ILE A 88 6.95 -9.68 10.78
N VAL A 89 7.29 -9.12 11.94
CA VAL A 89 8.16 -9.74 12.94
C VAL A 89 7.48 -9.70 14.30
N GLU A 90 7.51 -10.82 15.00
CA GLU A 90 7.07 -10.93 16.38
C GLU A 90 8.28 -11.01 17.31
N ARG A 91 8.30 -10.15 18.32
CA ARG A 91 9.33 -10.14 19.36
C ARG A 91 8.83 -10.94 20.56
N LYS A 92 9.24 -12.21 20.65
CA LYS A 92 8.95 -13.07 21.79
C LYS A 92 9.97 -12.79 22.90
N HIS A 93 9.49 -12.38 24.06
CA HIS A 93 10.35 -12.21 25.24
C HIS A 93 10.48 -13.58 25.91
N GLY A 94 11.62 -14.26 25.67
CA GLY A 94 11.97 -15.49 26.36
C GLY A 94 12.53 -15.21 27.76
N THR A 95 12.56 -16.25 28.60
CA THR A 95 13.04 -16.22 29.99
C THR A 95 14.49 -15.74 30.17
N GLU A 96 15.36 -15.95 29.17
CA GLU A 96 16.78 -15.55 29.25
C GLU A 96 17.17 -14.44 28.26
N ALA A 97 16.49 -14.35 27.11
CA ALA A 97 16.77 -13.34 26.10
C ALA A 97 15.59 -13.11 25.16
N ALA A 98 15.49 -11.89 24.62
CA ALA A 98 14.52 -11.57 23.59
C ALA A 98 14.85 -12.31 22.28
N ARG A 99 13.84 -12.94 21.70
CA ARG A 99 13.90 -13.64 20.42
C ARG A 99 12.99 -12.97 19.40
N ILE A 100 13.40 -13.07 18.15
CA ILE A 100 12.79 -12.41 17.00
C ILE A 100 12.41 -13.51 16.02
N ALA A 101 11.12 -13.60 15.70
CA ALA A 101 10.59 -14.55 14.73
C ALA A 101 9.88 -13.81 13.60
N LEU A 102 9.98 -14.33 12.37
CA LEU A 102 9.19 -13.85 11.24
C LEU A 102 7.78 -14.42 11.34
N THR A 103 6.75 -13.62 11.11
CA THR A 103 5.37 -14.07 11.14
C THR A 103 5.15 -15.12 10.05
N GLN A 104 4.64 -16.31 10.42
CA GLN A 104 4.49 -17.47 9.52
C GLN A 104 3.81 -17.18 8.17
N PRO A 105 2.64 -16.51 8.09
CA PRO A 105 2.00 -16.17 6.81
C PRO A 105 2.91 -15.34 5.90
N PHE A 106 3.68 -14.41 6.46
CA PHE A 106 4.60 -13.58 5.69
C PHE A 106 5.76 -14.42 5.15
N GLY A 107 6.36 -15.27 5.98
CA GLY A 107 7.46 -16.16 5.59
C GLY A 107 7.06 -17.14 4.48
N ARG A 108 5.91 -17.80 4.60
CA ARG A 108 5.41 -18.75 3.61
C ARG A 108 5.19 -18.11 2.23
N ARG A 109 4.51 -16.95 2.19
CA ARG A 109 4.27 -16.22 0.94
C ARG A 109 5.55 -15.65 0.35
N LEU A 110 6.49 -15.20 1.18
CA LEU A 110 7.81 -14.78 0.71
C LEU A 110 8.58 -15.94 0.08
N MET A 111 8.47 -17.16 0.60
CA MET A 111 9.05 -18.35 -0.01
C MET A 111 8.44 -18.66 -1.38
N GLU A 112 7.12 -18.61 -1.50
CA GLU A 112 6.43 -18.81 -2.79
C GLU A 112 6.90 -17.80 -3.85
N LEU A 113 7.09 -16.54 -3.45
CA LEU A 113 7.65 -15.49 -4.32
C LEU A 113 9.08 -15.79 -4.76
N VAL A 114 9.95 -16.23 -3.83
CA VAL A 114 11.35 -16.54 -4.14
C VAL A 114 11.48 -17.78 -5.01
N GLN A 115 10.61 -18.78 -4.83
CA GLN A 115 10.52 -19.97 -5.67
C GLN A 115 9.87 -19.69 -7.03
N ALA A 116 9.36 -18.47 -7.28
CA ALA A 116 8.63 -18.09 -8.48
C ALA A 116 7.43 -19.01 -8.80
N VAL A 117 6.81 -19.58 -7.77
CA VAL A 117 5.63 -20.47 -7.89
C VAL A 117 4.34 -19.67 -8.02
N VAL A 118 4.41 -18.35 -7.89
CA VAL A 118 3.25 -17.45 -7.94
C VAL A 118 2.92 -17.14 -9.40
N GLU A 119 1.70 -17.48 -9.81
CA GLU A 119 1.16 -17.12 -11.12
C GLU A 119 1.07 -15.60 -11.28
N ASN A 120 1.31 -15.10 -12.50
CA ASN A 120 1.14 -13.68 -12.77
C ASN A 120 -0.36 -13.36 -12.75
N PRO A 121 -0.83 -12.42 -11.89
CA PRO A 121 -2.24 -12.09 -11.74
C PRO A 121 -2.87 -11.54 -13.02
N PHE A 122 -2.05 -11.03 -13.96
CA PHE A 122 -2.48 -10.51 -15.26
C PHE A 122 -2.38 -11.53 -16.39
N CYS A 123 -1.73 -12.68 -16.17
CA CYS A 123 -1.70 -13.77 -17.14
C CYS A 123 -2.86 -14.72 -16.86
N SER A 124 -4.09 -14.30 -17.16
CA SER A 124 -5.17 -15.27 -17.33
C SER A 124 -4.84 -16.13 -18.54
N SER A 125 -4.74 -17.45 -18.37
CA SER A 125 -4.68 -18.45 -19.46
C SER A 125 -5.97 -18.51 -20.30
N GLY A 126 -6.69 -17.39 -20.43
CA GLY A 126 -7.79 -17.23 -21.37
C GLY A 126 -7.21 -16.73 -22.69
N GLU A 127 -7.49 -17.46 -23.77
CA GLU A 127 -7.21 -17.05 -25.13
C GLU A 127 -7.60 -15.59 -25.32
N SER A 128 -6.61 -14.75 -25.63
CA SER A 128 -6.83 -13.33 -25.89
C SER A 128 -7.70 -13.21 -27.14
N THR A 129 -9.00 -13.08 -26.96
CA THR A 129 -9.89 -12.61 -28.02
C THR A 129 -9.39 -11.23 -28.39
N ALA A 130 -8.94 -11.08 -29.64
CA ALA A 130 -8.41 -9.87 -30.27
C ALA A 130 -8.86 -8.59 -29.56
N VAL A 131 -8.12 -8.20 -28.53
CA VAL A 131 -8.27 -6.90 -27.90
C VAL A 131 -7.60 -5.97 -28.88
N ASP A 132 -8.35 -5.03 -29.44
CA ASP A 132 -7.79 -3.93 -30.22
C ASP A 132 -6.55 -3.45 -29.47
N ILE A 133 -5.40 -3.46 -30.14
CA ILE A 133 -4.14 -3.03 -29.54
C ILE A 133 -4.30 -1.54 -29.27
N ILE A 134 -4.78 -1.20 -28.08
CA ILE A 134 -4.94 0.19 -27.64
C ILE A 134 -3.53 0.77 -27.56
N ASP A 135 -3.32 1.86 -28.27
CA ASP A 135 -2.05 2.56 -28.29
C ASP A 135 -1.73 3.13 -26.89
N GLU A 136 -0.47 3.05 -26.48
CA GLU A 136 -0.01 3.57 -25.18
C GLU A 136 -0.33 5.07 -25.06
N ASP A 137 -0.14 5.81 -26.16
CA ASP A 137 -0.44 7.24 -26.24
C ASP A 137 -1.93 7.54 -26.08
N GLU A 138 -2.80 6.66 -26.60
CA GLU A 138 -4.25 6.81 -26.43
C GLU A 138 -4.66 6.60 -24.97
N LEU A 139 -4.07 5.60 -24.30
CA LEU A 139 -4.35 5.30 -22.89
C LEU A 139 -3.83 6.40 -21.95
N ASP A 140 -2.64 6.94 -22.20
CA ASP A 140 -2.11 8.06 -21.42
C ASP A 140 -2.97 9.32 -21.62
N ARG A 141 -3.34 9.64 -22.87
CA ARG A 141 -4.26 10.75 -23.16
C ARG A 141 -5.60 10.58 -22.46
N TYR A 142 -6.19 9.39 -22.51
CA TYR A 142 -7.46 9.09 -21.84
C TYR A 142 -7.36 9.27 -20.32
N SER A 143 -6.35 8.65 -19.70
CA SER A 143 -6.16 8.72 -18.24
C SER A 143 -5.90 10.14 -17.75
N ARG A 144 -5.10 10.91 -18.50
CA ARG A 144 -4.82 12.32 -18.23
C ARG A 144 -6.07 13.18 -18.31
N GLN A 145 -6.86 13.06 -19.38
CA GLN A 145 -8.12 13.80 -19.53
C GLN A 145 -9.11 13.46 -18.41
N ARG A 146 -9.19 12.20 -18.01
CA ARG A 146 -10.05 11.79 -16.88
C ARG A 146 -9.61 12.43 -15.57
N TRP A 147 -8.31 12.48 -15.32
CA TRP A 147 -7.77 13.11 -14.12
C TRP A 147 -7.94 14.63 -14.14
N GLU A 148 -7.71 15.29 -15.27
CA GLU A 148 -7.92 16.73 -15.43
C GLU A 148 -9.38 17.12 -15.14
N ARG A 149 -10.36 16.32 -15.56
CA ARG A 149 -11.78 16.55 -15.22
C ARG A 149 -12.04 16.53 -13.72
N VAL A 150 -11.38 15.65 -12.98
CA VAL A 150 -11.46 15.58 -11.52
C VAL A 150 -10.89 16.85 -10.88
N LEU A 151 -9.74 17.33 -11.38
CA LEU A 151 -9.10 18.55 -10.88
C LEU A 151 -9.89 19.82 -11.24
N HIS A 152 -10.45 19.90 -12.46
CA HIS A 152 -11.32 21.01 -12.88
C HIS A 152 -12.58 21.09 -12.03
N PHE A 153 -13.17 19.95 -11.67
CA PHE A 153 -14.29 19.92 -10.74
C PHE A 153 -13.88 20.45 -9.35
N LEU A 154 -12.67 20.11 -8.89
CA LEU A 154 -12.18 20.55 -7.59
C LEU A 154 -12.02 22.09 -7.52
N VAL A 155 -11.58 22.75 -8.59
CA VAL A 155 -11.35 24.20 -8.63
C VAL A 155 -12.65 25.00 -8.82
N GLY A 156 -13.78 24.35 -9.10
CA GLY A 156 -15.07 25.03 -9.24
C GLY A 156 -15.27 25.73 -10.59
N THR A 157 -14.49 25.40 -11.62
CA THR A 157 -14.81 25.76 -13.02
C THR A 157 -16.01 24.93 -13.49
N ILE A 158 -17.21 25.27 -12.99
CA ILE A 158 -18.45 24.50 -13.19
C ILE A 158 -19.48 25.26 -14.04
N GLU A 159 -19.23 26.52 -14.44
CA GLU A 159 -20.20 27.26 -15.26
C GLU A 159 -20.49 26.60 -16.63
N ASP A 160 -19.66 25.66 -17.11
CA ASP A 160 -19.79 25.08 -18.45
C ASP A 160 -19.66 23.54 -18.54
N VAL A 161 -19.80 22.81 -17.42
CA VAL A 161 -19.54 21.36 -17.41
C VAL A 161 -20.82 20.56 -17.70
N SER A 162 -20.97 20.09 -18.94
CA SER A 162 -22.03 19.15 -19.32
C SER A 162 -22.11 17.94 -18.35
N PRO A 163 -23.29 17.32 -18.15
CA PRO A 163 -23.46 16.19 -17.21
C PRO A 163 -22.56 14.98 -17.53
N LYS A 164 -22.05 14.85 -18.77
CA LYS A 164 -21.10 13.81 -19.18
C LYS A 164 -19.66 14.05 -18.72
N SER A 165 -19.33 15.27 -18.30
CA SER A 165 -17.99 15.69 -17.89
C SER A 165 -17.80 15.70 -16.36
N ARG A 166 -18.85 15.40 -15.58
CA ARG A 166 -18.79 15.33 -14.12
C ARG A 166 -18.03 14.07 -13.66
N PRO A 167 -17.14 14.17 -12.65
CA PRO A 167 -16.55 13.00 -12.01
C PRO A 167 -17.61 12.05 -11.44
N SER A 168 -17.21 10.80 -11.17
CA SER A 168 -18.10 9.82 -10.52
C SER A 168 -18.55 10.32 -9.15
N VAL A 169 -19.76 9.91 -8.76
CA VAL A 169 -20.37 10.32 -7.48
C VAL A 169 -19.48 9.94 -6.30
N GLU A 170 -18.88 8.74 -6.31
CA GLU A 170 -17.91 8.32 -5.30
C GLU A 170 -16.71 9.26 -5.14
N VAL A 171 -16.16 9.77 -6.24
CA VAL A 171 -15.00 10.68 -6.18
C VAL A 171 -15.40 12.01 -5.56
N ILE A 172 -16.61 12.50 -5.87
CA ILE A 172 -17.14 13.73 -5.27
C ILE A 172 -17.39 13.54 -3.77
N GLN A 173 -18.01 12.42 -3.37
CA GLN A 173 -18.23 12.10 -1.95
C GLN A 173 -16.91 11.94 -1.19
N CYS A 174 -15.91 11.32 -1.82
CA CYS A 174 -14.55 11.24 -1.30
C CYS A 174 -13.95 12.64 -1.06
N MET A 175 -14.06 13.55 -2.04
CA MET A 175 -13.56 14.93 -1.90
C MET A 175 -14.23 15.69 -0.76
N LEU A 176 -15.54 15.51 -0.56
CA LEU A 176 -16.26 16.13 0.56
C LEU A 176 -15.81 15.57 1.90
N ARG A 177 -15.70 14.25 2.01
CA ARG A 177 -15.29 13.58 3.25
C ARG A 177 -13.85 13.90 3.67
N THR A 178 -12.96 13.99 2.68
CA THR A 178 -11.54 14.36 2.90
C THR A 178 -11.36 15.87 3.12
N ASN A 179 -12.44 16.65 3.15
CA ASN A 179 -12.42 18.10 3.23
C ASN A 179 -11.59 18.74 2.12
N LEU A 180 -11.50 18.14 0.93
CA LEU A 180 -10.93 18.78 -0.26
C LEU A 180 -11.93 19.79 -0.85
N LEU A 181 -13.21 19.45 -0.76
CA LEU A 181 -14.35 20.32 -1.04
C LEU A 181 -15.17 20.54 0.23
N GLN A 182 -15.80 21.70 0.31
CA GLN A 182 -16.79 22.03 1.32
C GLN A 182 -18.09 22.47 0.65
N ASP A 183 -19.20 21.96 1.15
CA ASP A 183 -20.53 22.38 0.73
C ASP A 183 -20.94 23.61 1.55
N LEU A 184 -20.99 24.78 0.89
CA LEU A 184 -21.47 26.02 1.47
C LEU A 184 -22.83 26.39 0.87
N PRO A 185 -23.62 27.27 1.52
CA PRO A 185 -24.88 27.77 0.95
C PRO A 185 -24.71 28.43 -0.43
N SER A 186 -23.51 28.93 -0.72
CA SER A 186 -23.11 29.52 -2.01
C SER A 186 -22.68 28.50 -3.07
N GLY A 187 -22.72 27.20 -2.76
CA GLY A 187 -22.26 26.10 -3.60
C GLY A 187 -20.97 25.43 -3.10
N LEU A 188 -20.49 24.43 -3.85
CA LEU A 188 -19.27 23.69 -3.56
C LEU A 188 -18.04 24.60 -3.73
N GLN A 189 -17.21 24.68 -2.69
CA GLN A 189 -15.96 25.44 -2.71
C GLN A 189 -14.77 24.58 -2.31
N ILE A 190 -13.63 24.88 -2.92
CA ILE A 190 -12.35 24.25 -2.58
C ILE A 190 -11.83 24.75 -1.23
N THR A 191 -11.31 23.84 -0.41
CA THR A 191 -10.74 24.19 0.89
C THR A 191 -9.23 24.46 0.80
N LYS A 192 -8.62 24.91 1.91
CA LYS A 192 -7.15 25.01 2.02
C LYS A 192 -6.46 23.66 1.77
N LEU A 193 -7.06 22.55 2.22
CA LEU A 193 -6.54 21.20 1.99
C LEU A 193 -6.70 20.80 0.52
N GLY A 194 -7.81 21.18 -0.12
CA GLY A 194 -8.03 21.03 -1.56
C GLY A 194 -6.94 21.72 -2.38
N PHE A 195 -6.57 22.96 -2.04
CA PHE A 195 -5.46 23.66 -2.69
C PHE A 195 -4.10 22.98 -2.48
N GLN A 196 -3.81 22.51 -1.26
CA GLN A 196 -2.58 21.74 -1.01
C GLN A 196 -2.54 20.44 -1.81
N PHE A 197 -3.69 19.77 -1.95
CA PHE A 197 -3.83 18.57 -2.76
C PHE A 197 -3.55 18.83 -4.24
N LEU A 198 -4.01 19.95 -4.81
CA LEU A 198 -3.72 20.33 -6.20
C LEU A 198 -2.22 20.49 -6.47
N LEU A 199 -1.45 20.94 -5.47
CA LEU A 199 0.00 21.13 -5.57
C LEU A 199 0.78 19.83 -5.41
N ALA A 200 0.15 18.77 -4.90
CA ALA A 200 0.80 17.47 -4.74
C ALA A 200 1.09 16.82 -6.10
N PRO A 201 2.11 15.96 -6.22
CA PRO A 201 2.36 15.20 -7.44
C PRO A 201 1.14 14.33 -7.83
N ARG A 202 0.87 14.16 -9.13
CA ARG A 202 -0.29 13.39 -9.64
C ARG A 202 -0.46 12.02 -9.00
N TYR A 203 0.64 11.29 -8.81
CA TYR A 203 0.58 9.96 -8.18
C TYR A 203 0.09 10.01 -6.72
N VAL A 204 0.47 11.04 -5.95
CA VAL A 204 0.00 11.26 -4.56
C VAL A 204 -1.50 11.54 -4.58
N GLN A 205 -1.92 12.39 -5.51
CA GLN A 205 -3.30 12.79 -5.62
C GLN A 205 -4.22 11.58 -5.90
N VAL A 206 -3.86 10.76 -6.89
CA VAL A 206 -4.58 9.52 -7.24
C VAL A 206 -4.59 8.56 -6.05
N TRP A 207 -3.45 8.35 -5.41
CA TRP A 207 -3.29 7.43 -4.29
C TRP A 207 -4.17 7.80 -3.08
N ARG A 208 -4.21 9.09 -2.71
CA ARG A 208 -5.03 9.58 -1.60
C ARG A 208 -6.53 9.36 -1.83
N ILE A 209 -7.02 9.69 -3.03
CA ILE A 209 -8.42 9.46 -3.40
C ILE A 209 -8.73 7.96 -3.40
N LEU A 210 -7.84 7.14 -3.96
CA LEU A 210 -8.02 5.71 -4.05
C LEU A 210 -8.11 5.04 -2.67
N ILE A 211 -7.18 5.36 -1.75
CA ILE A 211 -7.22 4.87 -0.37
C ILE A 211 -8.52 5.27 0.31
N ASP A 212 -8.90 6.54 0.21
CA ASP A 212 -10.10 7.03 0.87
C ASP A 212 -11.35 6.28 0.36
N ILE A 213 -11.48 6.10 -0.96
CA ILE A 213 -12.56 5.30 -1.56
C ILE A 213 -12.56 3.87 -1.02
N MET A 214 -11.41 3.20 -0.97
CA MET A 214 -11.32 1.84 -0.45
C MET A 214 -11.69 1.75 1.03
N LYS A 215 -11.20 2.67 1.86
CA LYS A 215 -11.56 2.74 3.29
C LYS A 215 -13.06 3.01 3.50
N ASN A 216 -13.72 3.68 2.56
CA ASN A 216 -15.18 3.84 2.60
C ASN A 216 -15.91 2.53 2.34
N LYS A 217 -15.46 1.83 1.29
CA LYS A 217 -16.19 0.68 0.75
C LYS A 217 -15.90 -0.60 1.52
N PHE A 218 -14.72 -0.72 2.10
CA PHE A 218 -14.25 -1.93 2.76
C PHE A 218 -13.80 -1.62 4.18
N GLN A 219 -14.16 -2.49 5.11
CA GLN A 219 -13.77 -2.39 6.52
C GLN A 219 -13.12 -3.69 6.98
N GLY A 220 -12.15 -3.58 7.91
CA GLY A 220 -11.52 -4.73 8.53
C GLY A 220 -10.75 -5.62 7.53
N PRO A 221 -11.00 -6.94 7.48
CA PRO A 221 -10.24 -7.87 6.64
C PRO A 221 -10.47 -7.66 5.14
N ASP A 222 -11.65 -7.19 4.74
CA ASP A 222 -12.01 -6.98 3.33
C ASP A 222 -11.19 -5.86 2.68
N LEU A 223 -10.78 -4.86 3.48
CA LEU A 223 -9.89 -3.79 3.02
C LEU A 223 -8.52 -4.35 2.64
N GLY A 224 -7.99 -5.30 3.43
CA GLY A 224 -6.72 -5.97 3.14
C GLY A 224 -6.80 -6.74 1.82
N THR A 225 -7.90 -7.45 1.60
CA THR A 225 -8.15 -8.19 0.35
C THR A 225 -8.29 -7.26 -0.86
N ALA A 226 -9.05 -6.18 -0.75
CA ALA A 226 -9.23 -5.22 -1.84
C ALA A 226 -7.90 -4.53 -2.21
N MET A 227 -7.06 -4.25 -1.22
CA MET A 227 -5.75 -3.64 -1.42
C MET A 227 -4.76 -4.57 -2.14
N ASN A 228 -4.94 -5.89 -2.08
CA ASN A 228 -4.13 -6.82 -2.87
C ASN A 228 -4.21 -6.50 -4.36
N ILE A 229 -5.37 -6.06 -4.86
CA ILE A 229 -5.58 -5.69 -6.26
C ILE A 229 -4.65 -4.53 -6.69
N LEU A 230 -4.29 -3.65 -5.76
CA LEU A 230 -3.39 -2.53 -6.04
C LEU A 230 -1.91 -2.92 -6.05
N PHE A 231 -1.58 -4.07 -5.45
CA PHE A 231 -0.21 -4.58 -5.40
C PHE A 231 0.06 -5.66 -6.45
N GLN A 232 -0.98 -6.14 -7.14
CA GLN A 232 -0.86 -6.95 -8.34
C GLN A 232 -0.26 -6.11 -9.46
#